data_AF-G1VUR1-F1
#
_entry.id   AF-G1VUR1-F1
#
_cell.length_a   1.000
_cell.length_b   1.000
_cell.length_c   1.000
_cell.angle_alpha   90.00
_cell.angle_beta   90.00
_cell.angle_gamma   90.00
#
_symmetry.space_group_name_H-M   'P 1'
#
loop_
_entity.id
_entity.type
_entity.pdbx_description
1 polymer ?
#
loop_
_entity_poly.entity_id
_entity_poly.type
_entity_poly.pdbx_seq_one_letter_code
_entity_poly.pdbx_strand_id
1 'polypeptide(L)'
;MKKTIIFCMAAVLLFGCSVKTEEKENYSDEMKIAHTVDLSEDDGADSVEREGDQKESPYFKHPDFYHMKSTDTLTLLPKFKTMQQTSEWSCGVDAALMVLQYYGKLGKHNEETLVQLRTNKLKSEATSLQSMIQIFEGVGGFQIHSTYDYKESDYDKINLRMIQDFLKKGIPVMVAWNDWGGHWQVIIGYDTMGTETTQDDVLIVADSYDTTDHNQDGYGIYPAERFYYNWTMYDFFSKNYGIAERDKLFIAVEPKA
;
A
#
# COMPACT_ATOMS: atom_id res chain seq x y z
N MET A 1 -8.24 57.93 -54.13
CA MET A 1 -8.04 57.81 -52.66
C MET A 1 -8.84 56.62 -52.17
N LYS A 2 -8.18 55.49 -51.91
CA LYS A 2 -8.78 54.27 -51.34
C LYS A 2 -9.03 54.53 -49.84
N LYS A 3 -10.24 54.24 -49.35
CA LYS A 3 -10.52 54.11 -47.91
C LYS A 3 -11.04 52.71 -47.62
N THR A 4 -10.56 52.20 -46.49
CA THR A 4 -10.38 50.79 -46.16
C THR A 4 -11.56 50.25 -45.36
N ILE A 5 -11.91 49.00 -45.68
CA ILE A 5 -12.55 47.89 -44.94
C ILE A 5 -12.77 48.13 -43.43
N ILE A 6 -13.97 47.79 -42.91
CA ILE A 6 -14.13 47.05 -41.64
C ILE A 6 -15.33 46.08 -41.75
N PHE A 7 -15.05 44.78 -41.71
CA PHE A 7 -16.01 43.68 -41.58
C PHE A 7 -15.97 43.23 -40.11
N CYS A 8 -17.03 43.47 -39.33
CA CYS A 8 -17.11 43.02 -37.94
C CYS A 8 -17.56 41.56 -37.88
N MET A 9 -16.62 40.65 -37.65
CA MET A 9 -16.90 39.25 -37.31
C MET A 9 -16.92 39.14 -35.78
N ALA A 10 -18.10 38.92 -35.19
CA ALA A 10 -18.23 38.68 -33.76
C ALA A 10 -17.86 37.22 -33.47
N ALA A 11 -16.68 36.99 -32.88
CA ALA A 11 -16.30 35.70 -32.32
C ALA A 11 -16.90 35.56 -30.92
N VAL A 12 -17.85 34.64 -30.77
CA VAL A 12 -18.37 34.21 -29.47
C VAL A 12 -17.34 33.27 -28.85
N LEU A 13 -16.57 33.77 -27.88
CA LEU A 13 -15.70 32.95 -27.03
C LEU A 13 -16.56 32.25 -25.98
N LEU A 14 -16.84 30.97 -26.19
CA LEU A 14 -17.34 30.06 -25.16
C LEU A 14 -16.19 29.81 -24.17
N PHE A 15 -16.24 30.48 -23.02
CA PHE A 15 -15.46 30.08 -21.85
C PHE A 15 -16.06 28.78 -21.32
N GLY A 16 -15.44 27.65 -21.66
CA GLY A 16 -15.64 26.40 -20.92
C GLY A 16 -15.11 26.58 -19.51
N CYS A 17 -16.00 26.65 -18.52
CA CYS A 17 -15.63 26.47 -17.13
C CYS A 17 -15.10 25.04 -16.97
N SER A 18 -13.79 24.87 -17.02
CA SER A 18 -13.15 23.68 -16.47
C SER A 18 -13.37 23.73 -14.96
N VAL A 19 -14.20 22.83 -14.44
CA VAL A 19 -14.23 22.52 -13.02
C VAL A 19 -12.88 21.88 -12.74
N LYS A 20 -11.92 22.68 -12.23
CA LYS A 20 -10.77 22.12 -11.54
C LYS A 20 -11.33 21.45 -10.29
N THR A 21 -11.51 20.14 -10.34
CA THR A 21 -11.52 19.34 -9.13
C THR A 21 -10.10 19.49 -8.60
N GLU A 22 -9.88 20.39 -7.64
CA GLU A 22 -8.65 20.36 -6.85
C GLU A 22 -8.67 19.00 -6.13
N GLU A 23 -7.96 18.02 -6.69
CA GLU A 23 -7.51 16.88 -5.92
C GLU A 23 -6.73 17.47 -4.76
N LYS A 24 -7.31 17.42 -3.57
CA LYS A 24 -6.65 17.91 -2.37
C LYS A 24 -5.42 17.04 -2.15
N GLU A 25 -4.27 17.69 -2.02
CA GLU A 25 -3.07 17.06 -1.50
C GLU A 25 -3.18 16.95 0.03
N ASN A 26 -2.69 15.86 0.63
CA ASN A 26 -2.77 15.63 2.07
C ASN A 26 -1.37 15.56 2.70
N TYR A 27 -1.04 16.58 3.50
CA TYR A 27 0.20 16.64 4.29
C TYR A 27 -0.09 16.59 5.80
N SER A 28 -1.28 16.12 6.18
CA SER A 28 -1.70 15.99 7.58
C SER A 28 -1.50 14.56 8.07
N ASP A 29 -1.58 14.36 9.39
CA ASP A 29 -1.46 13.03 10.03
C ASP A 29 -2.82 12.38 10.33
N GLU A 30 -3.91 12.87 9.74
CA GLU A 30 -5.26 12.38 10.09
C GLU A 30 -5.49 10.89 9.75
N MET A 31 -4.77 10.39 8.74
CA MET A 31 -4.79 9.00 8.33
C MET A 31 -3.99 8.11 9.26
N LYS A 32 -3.06 8.69 10.05
CA LYS A 32 -2.12 7.90 10.84
C LYS A 32 -2.77 7.24 12.04
N ILE A 33 -2.31 6.03 12.32
CA ILE A 33 -2.55 5.32 13.56
C ILE A 33 -1.58 5.87 14.60
N ALA A 34 -2.08 6.23 15.78
CA ALA A 34 -1.21 6.70 16.84
C ALA A 34 -0.33 5.56 17.36
N HIS A 35 0.97 5.81 17.47
CA HIS A 35 1.91 4.89 18.10
C HIS A 35 1.57 4.72 19.59
N THR A 36 1.67 3.48 20.06
CA THR A 36 1.44 3.14 21.48
C THR A 36 2.66 2.51 22.13
N VAL A 37 3.60 2.06 21.32
CA VAL A 37 4.89 1.47 21.67
C VAL A 37 5.85 1.79 20.53
N ASP A 38 7.12 1.88 20.86
CA ASP A 38 8.24 2.04 19.94
C ASP A 38 9.22 0.90 20.23
N LEU A 39 9.46 0.03 19.24
CA LEU A 39 10.32 -1.13 19.38
C LEU A 39 11.81 -0.75 19.39
N SER A 40 12.17 0.42 18.84
CA SER A 40 13.54 0.86 18.63
C SER A 40 13.61 2.39 18.45
N GLU A 41 13.86 3.11 19.54
CA GLU A 41 13.88 4.58 19.56
C GLU A 41 14.89 5.23 18.58
N ASP A 42 15.89 4.47 18.13
CA ASP A 42 16.99 4.95 17.30
C ASP A 42 16.82 4.66 15.79
N ASP A 43 15.86 3.81 15.39
CA ASP A 43 15.68 3.39 13.99
C ASP A 43 14.20 3.18 13.60
N GLY A 44 13.95 2.71 12.37
CA GLY A 44 12.58 2.68 11.83
C GLY A 44 12.21 3.95 11.09
N ALA A 45 11.11 3.90 10.36
CA ALA A 45 10.68 5.02 9.53
C ALA A 45 10.13 6.18 10.37
N ASP A 46 9.57 5.89 11.55
CA ASP A 46 9.07 6.90 12.48
C ASP A 46 10.20 7.76 13.08
N SER A 47 11.42 7.24 13.18
CA SER A 47 12.59 7.98 13.68
C SER A 47 12.93 9.22 12.83
N VAL A 48 12.50 9.26 11.58
CA VAL A 48 12.71 10.37 10.62
C VAL A 48 11.40 11.03 10.17
N GLU A 49 10.34 10.93 10.99
CA GLU A 49 8.99 11.38 10.68
C GLU A 49 8.94 12.79 10.04
N ARG A 50 8.52 12.83 8.76
CA ARG A 50 8.40 14.01 7.89
C ARG A 50 9.69 14.79 7.63
N GLU A 51 10.87 14.28 7.98
CA GLU A 51 12.14 14.96 7.72
C GLU A 51 12.42 15.11 6.21
N GLY A 52 11.94 14.17 5.40
CA GLY A 52 12.07 14.14 3.94
C GLY A 52 11.00 14.90 3.16
N ASP A 53 9.97 15.43 3.82
CA ASP A 53 8.78 15.99 3.15
C ASP A 53 9.12 17.20 2.26
N GLN A 54 8.60 17.21 1.04
CA GLN A 54 8.73 18.33 0.09
C GLN A 54 7.35 18.68 -0.48
N LYS A 55 6.72 19.72 0.08
CA LYS A 55 5.36 20.16 -0.35
C LYS A 55 5.27 20.41 -1.86
N GLU A 56 6.25 21.12 -2.42
CA GLU A 56 6.28 21.42 -3.85
C GLU A 56 7.18 20.43 -4.61
N SER A 57 6.96 19.13 -4.38
CA SER A 57 7.74 18.07 -5.03
C SER A 57 7.60 18.16 -6.55
N PRO A 58 8.70 18.32 -7.33
CA PRO A 58 8.64 18.31 -8.78
C PRO A 58 8.52 16.89 -9.36
N TYR A 59 8.65 15.87 -8.52
CA TYR A 59 8.72 14.46 -8.92
C TYR A 59 7.51 13.64 -8.50
N PHE A 60 6.93 13.96 -7.35
CA PHE A 60 5.86 13.19 -6.74
C PHE A 60 4.61 14.03 -6.54
N LYS A 61 3.46 13.40 -6.74
CA LYS A 61 2.16 13.94 -6.35
C LYS A 61 1.74 13.26 -5.06
N HIS A 62 0.97 13.96 -4.25
CA HIS A 62 0.52 13.47 -2.95
C HIS A 62 -1.01 13.45 -2.88
N PRO A 63 -1.69 12.58 -3.66
CA PRO A 63 -3.15 12.51 -3.62
C PRO A 63 -3.66 12.16 -2.23
N ASP A 64 -4.73 12.81 -1.77
CA ASP A 64 -5.39 12.47 -0.50
C ASP A 64 -6.13 11.14 -0.56
N PHE A 65 -5.41 10.02 -0.56
CA PHE A 65 -5.97 8.67 -0.60
C PHE A 65 -6.91 8.39 0.59
N TYR A 66 -6.68 9.05 1.73
CA TYR A 66 -7.55 8.90 2.90
C TYR A 66 -8.97 9.44 2.68
N HIS A 67 -9.13 10.49 1.88
CA HIS A 67 -10.44 11.05 1.51
C HIS A 67 -10.91 10.66 0.11
N MET A 68 -10.02 10.12 -0.71
CA MET A 68 -10.32 9.70 -2.07
C MET A 68 -11.41 8.63 -2.08
N LYS A 69 -12.22 8.66 -3.14
CA LYS A 69 -13.27 7.67 -3.39
C LYS A 69 -12.91 6.88 -4.64
N SER A 70 -13.30 5.61 -4.66
CA SER A 70 -13.25 4.80 -5.86
C SER A 70 -13.96 5.50 -7.03
N THR A 71 -13.46 5.30 -8.23
CA THR A 71 -14.02 5.79 -9.51
C THR A 71 -14.37 4.58 -10.39
N ASP A 72 -14.68 4.82 -11.66
CA ASP A 72 -14.90 3.74 -12.62
C ASP A 72 -13.61 2.93 -12.90
N THR A 73 -12.43 3.52 -12.68
CA THR A 73 -11.12 2.91 -12.96
C THR A 73 -10.33 2.59 -11.69
N LEU A 74 -10.50 3.40 -10.63
CA LEU A 74 -9.87 3.23 -9.33
C LEU A 74 -10.77 2.43 -8.40
N THR A 75 -10.29 1.27 -7.94
CA THR A 75 -10.79 0.61 -6.75
C THR A 75 -9.89 0.96 -5.58
N LEU A 76 -10.43 1.59 -4.53
CA LEU A 76 -9.68 2.01 -3.34
C LEU A 76 -10.46 1.67 -2.07
N LEU A 77 -9.77 1.04 -1.10
CA LEU A 77 -10.34 0.75 0.22
C LEU A 77 -10.52 2.06 1.00
N PRO A 78 -11.75 2.41 1.39
CA PRO A 78 -12.02 3.72 1.96
C PRO A 78 -11.44 3.84 3.37
N LYS A 79 -10.87 5.01 3.69
CA LYS A 79 -10.46 5.36 5.06
C LYS A 79 -9.45 4.36 5.67
N PHE A 80 -8.63 3.72 4.83
CA PHE A 80 -7.55 2.86 5.29
C PHE A 80 -6.50 3.72 6.02
N LYS A 81 -6.16 3.36 7.25
CA LYS A 81 -5.19 4.12 8.07
C LYS A 81 -3.78 3.57 7.93
N THR A 82 -2.79 4.44 8.02
CA THR A 82 -1.37 4.12 7.86
C THR A 82 -0.60 4.24 9.18
N MET A 83 0.58 3.67 9.25
CA MET A 83 1.48 3.74 10.40
C MET A 83 2.91 3.63 9.89
N GLN A 84 3.83 4.44 10.40
CA GLN A 84 5.27 4.25 10.16
C GLN A 84 5.78 3.18 11.13
N GLN A 85 6.70 2.33 10.71
CA GLN A 85 7.22 1.27 11.56
C GLN A 85 8.30 1.76 12.50
N THR A 86 8.29 1.23 13.73
CA THR A 86 9.18 1.64 14.84
C THR A 86 10.46 0.83 14.92
N SER A 87 10.78 0.07 13.88
CA SER A 87 12.06 -0.63 13.75
C SER A 87 12.37 -0.97 12.31
N GLU A 88 13.63 -1.26 11.98
CA GLU A 88 14.05 -1.67 10.62
C GLU A 88 13.52 -3.03 10.12
N TRP A 89 12.75 -3.76 10.93
CA TRP A 89 12.37 -5.15 10.65
C TRP A 89 10.89 -5.47 10.92
N SER A 90 10.10 -4.48 11.33
CA SER A 90 8.70 -4.67 11.72
C SER A 90 7.67 -4.42 10.62
N CYS A 91 8.08 -4.14 9.37
CA CYS A 91 7.18 -3.93 8.23
C CYS A 91 6.02 -4.93 8.11
N GLY A 92 6.30 -6.23 8.29
CA GLY A 92 5.27 -7.27 8.24
C GLY A 92 4.28 -7.18 9.41
N VAL A 93 4.75 -6.79 10.60
CA VAL A 93 3.87 -6.62 11.77
C VAL A 93 2.95 -5.43 11.57
N ASP A 94 3.47 -4.33 11.02
CA ASP A 94 2.68 -3.13 10.80
C ASP A 94 1.72 -3.25 9.63
N ALA A 95 2.07 -4.01 8.60
CA ALA A 95 1.13 -4.43 7.57
C ALA A 95 -0.07 -5.17 8.19
N ALA A 96 0.16 -6.09 9.14
CA ALA A 96 -0.92 -6.76 9.86
C ALA A 96 -1.70 -5.81 10.76
N LEU A 97 -1.01 -4.92 11.48
CA LEU A 97 -1.60 -3.91 12.37
C LEU A 97 -2.57 -3.00 11.60
N MET A 98 -2.14 -2.45 10.47
CA MET A 98 -2.95 -1.59 9.62
C MET A 98 -4.20 -2.31 9.10
N VAL A 99 -4.08 -3.58 8.70
CA VAL A 99 -5.24 -4.39 8.27
C VAL A 99 -6.20 -4.67 9.43
N LEU A 100 -5.70 -5.00 10.61
CA LEU A 100 -6.53 -5.17 11.80
C LEU A 100 -7.24 -3.88 12.18
N GLN A 101 -6.57 -2.73 12.06
CA GLN A 101 -7.16 -1.42 12.27
C GLN A 101 -8.26 -1.13 11.26
N TYR A 102 -8.05 -1.43 9.98
CA TYR A 102 -9.04 -1.25 8.92
C TYR A 102 -10.33 -2.03 9.20
N TYR A 103 -10.22 -3.26 9.69
CA TYR A 103 -11.39 -4.05 10.08
C TYR A 103 -12.01 -3.67 11.44
N GLY A 104 -11.42 -2.73 12.18
CA GLY A 104 -11.82 -2.42 13.56
C GLY A 104 -11.61 -3.59 14.52
N LYS A 105 -10.62 -4.44 14.23
CA LYS A 105 -10.27 -5.66 14.97
C LYS A 105 -8.92 -5.59 15.68
N LEU A 106 -8.22 -4.46 15.63
CA LEU A 106 -6.96 -4.26 16.34
C LEU A 106 -7.10 -4.50 17.86
N GLY A 107 -8.21 -4.04 18.45
CA GLY A 107 -8.54 -4.35 19.84
C GLY A 107 -7.49 -3.80 20.82
N LYS A 108 -6.84 -4.71 21.57
CA LYS A 108 -5.75 -4.37 22.51
C LYS A 108 -4.37 -4.60 21.91
N HIS A 109 -4.31 -5.05 20.66
CA HIS A 109 -3.04 -5.29 20.00
C HIS A 109 -2.37 -3.97 19.62
N ASN A 110 -1.06 -3.97 19.72
CA ASN A 110 -0.13 -3.00 19.17
C ASN A 110 1.04 -3.76 18.52
N GLU A 111 2.00 -3.02 17.96
CA GLU A 111 3.16 -3.58 17.28
C GLU A 111 3.89 -4.63 18.14
N GLU A 112 4.24 -4.31 19.40
CA GLU A 112 4.91 -5.24 20.31
C GLU A 112 4.10 -6.53 20.55
N THR A 113 2.79 -6.44 20.82
CA THR A 113 1.98 -7.64 21.07
C THR A 113 1.82 -8.50 19.83
N LEU A 114 1.78 -7.90 18.63
CA LEU A 114 1.71 -8.63 17.36
C LEU A 114 3.06 -9.26 17.01
N VAL A 115 4.17 -8.58 17.31
CA VAL A 115 5.52 -9.16 17.22
C VAL A 115 5.59 -10.47 18.00
N GLN A 116 5.00 -10.56 19.19
CA GLN A 116 5.02 -11.79 20.01
C GLN A 116 4.32 -12.98 19.35
N LEU A 117 3.44 -12.75 18.37
CA LEU A 117 2.75 -13.81 17.64
C LEU A 117 3.57 -14.36 16.48
N ARG A 118 4.65 -13.68 16.07
CA ARG A 118 5.57 -14.16 15.04
C ARG A 118 6.26 -15.46 15.43
N THR A 119 6.72 -16.22 14.43
CA THR A 119 7.55 -17.41 14.64
C THR A 119 8.87 -17.07 15.36
N ASN A 120 9.44 -15.90 15.09
CA ASN A 120 10.71 -15.43 15.62
C ASN A 120 10.58 -14.33 16.70
N LYS A 121 9.36 -13.92 17.06
CA LYS A 121 9.09 -12.94 18.13
C LYS A 121 9.88 -11.64 17.93
N LEU A 122 10.43 -11.07 19.02
CA LEU A 122 11.23 -9.83 19.07
C LEU A 122 12.62 -9.91 18.41
N LYS A 123 12.97 -11.02 17.75
CA LYS A 123 14.24 -11.05 17.02
C LYS A 123 14.16 -10.06 15.85
N SER A 124 15.20 -9.24 15.72
CA SER A 124 15.41 -8.31 14.59
C SER A 124 15.70 -9.10 13.31
N GLU A 125 14.64 -9.69 12.76
CA GLU A 125 14.63 -10.59 11.63
C GLU A 125 13.35 -10.32 10.81
N ALA A 126 13.32 -10.74 9.54
CA ALA A 126 12.15 -10.56 8.69
C ALA A 126 10.93 -11.39 9.17
N THR A 127 9.74 -10.93 8.79
CA THR A 127 8.49 -11.69 8.92
C THR A 127 8.30 -12.55 7.68
N SER A 128 8.37 -13.89 7.81
CA SER A 128 7.99 -14.81 6.72
C SER A 128 6.48 -14.84 6.51
N LEU A 129 6.00 -15.33 5.37
CA LEU A 129 4.57 -15.58 5.14
C LEU A 129 4.01 -16.55 6.19
N GLN A 130 4.77 -17.59 6.57
CA GLN A 130 4.40 -18.46 7.69
C GLN A 130 4.18 -17.66 8.99
N SER A 131 5.09 -16.73 9.30
CA SER A 131 5.00 -15.89 10.49
C SER A 131 3.80 -14.95 10.42
N MET A 132 3.53 -14.37 9.25
CA MET A 132 2.36 -13.52 9.01
C MET A 132 1.04 -14.29 9.20
N ILE A 133 0.94 -15.51 8.69
CA ILE A 133 -0.21 -16.40 8.94
C ILE A 133 -0.37 -16.65 10.45
N GLN A 134 0.73 -16.93 11.16
CA GLN A 134 0.71 -17.16 12.61
C GLN A 134 0.20 -15.94 13.39
N ILE A 135 0.51 -14.72 12.95
CA ILE A 135 -0.04 -13.49 13.53
C ILE A 135 -1.58 -13.51 13.45
N PHE A 136 -2.15 -13.73 12.26
CA PHE A 136 -3.60 -13.71 12.07
C PHE A 136 -4.32 -14.91 12.72
N GLU A 137 -3.68 -16.08 12.78
CA GLU A 137 -4.18 -17.21 13.56
C GLU A 137 -4.19 -16.92 15.06
N GLY A 138 -3.14 -16.25 15.56
CA GLY A 138 -3.00 -15.86 16.96
C GLY A 138 -3.99 -14.79 17.40
N VAL A 139 -4.27 -13.80 16.55
CA VAL A 139 -5.35 -12.82 16.76
C VAL A 139 -6.71 -13.51 16.67
N GLY A 140 -6.86 -14.43 15.72
CA GLY A 140 -8.07 -15.23 15.51
C GLY A 140 -9.21 -14.45 14.86
N GLY A 141 -10.27 -15.18 14.44
CA GLY A 141 -11.47 -14.57 13.87
C GLY A 141 -11.40 -14.23 12.37
N PHE A 142 -10.38 -14.70 11.66
CA PHE A 142 -10.20 -14.45 10.22
C PHE A 142 -10.25 -15.74 9.40
N GLN A 143 -10.76 -15.62 8.19
CA GLN A 143 -10.47 -16.54 7.08
C GLN A 143 -9.22 -16.01 6.37
N ILE A 144 -8.29 -16.91 6.07
CA ILE A 144 -6.98 -16.59 5.49
C ILE A 144 -6.92 -17.17 4.08
N HIS A 145 -6.49 -16.34 3.13
CA HIS A 145 -6.11 -16.72 1.78
C HIS A 145 -4.65 -16.29 1.59
N SER A 146 -3.80 -17.15 1.05
CA SER A 146 -2.37 -16.84 0.91
C SER A 146 -1.73 -17.61 -0.23
N THR A 147 -0.46 -17.32 -0.50
CA THR A 147 0.37 -18.09 -1.43
C THR A 147 0.39 -19.59 -1.10
N TYR A 148 0.23 -19.97 0.18
CA TYR A 148 0.23 -21.37 0.59
C TYR A 148 -1.00 -22.17 0.10
N ASP A 149 -2.04 -21.51 -0.39
CA ASP A 149 -3.19 -22.16 -1.03
C ASP A 149 -2.92 -22.61 -2.48
N TYR A 150 -1.74 -22.26 -3.01
CA TYR A 150 -1.35 -22.51 -4.39
C TYR A 150 -0.13 -23.42 -4.44
N LYS A 151 -0.06 -24.22 -5.50
CA LYS A 151 1.19 -24.87 -5.90
C LYS A 151 1.96 -23.91 -6.79
N GLU A 152 3.29 -24.03 -6.84
CA GLU A 152 4.13 -23.21 -7.72
C GLU A 152 3.69 -23.27 -9.20
N SER A 153 3.21 -24.44 -9.66
CA SER A 153 2.63 -24.62 -11.00
C SER A 153 1.36 -23.81 -11.27
N ASP A 154 0.73 -23.27 -10.22
CA ASP A 154 -0.50 -22.48 -10.26
C ASP A 154 -0.25 -20.99 -9.93
N TYR A 155 1.02 -20.56 -9.85
CA TYR A 155 1.36 -19.18 -9.52
C TYR A 155 0.91 -18.17 -10.57
N ASP A 156 0.58 -18.59 -11.79
CA ASP A 156 -0.06 -17.75 -12.81
C ASP A 156 -1.42 -17.20 -12.34
N LYS A 157 -2.09 -17.87 -11.40
CA LYS A 157 -3.33 -17.42 -10.76
C LYS A 157 -3.12 -16.32 -9.71
N ILE A 158 -1.90 -16.21 -9.17
CA ILE A 158 -1.51 -15.12 -8.27
C ILE A 158 -1.04 -13.96 -9.15
N ASN A 159 -1.97 -13.07 -9.51
CA ASN A 159 -1.75 -12.03 -10.52
C ASN A 159 -2.50 -10.72 -10.19
N LEU A 160 -2.31 -9.70 -11.03
CA LEU A 160 -2.95 -8.38 -10.86
C LEU A 160 -4.48 -8.48 -10.81
N ARG A 161 -5.09 -9.43 -11.54
CA ARG A 161 -6.53 -9.64 -11.51
C ARG A 161 -7.01 -10.17 -10.16
N MET A 162 -6.26 -11.09 -9.55
CA MET A 162 -6.55 -11.59 -8.20
C MET A 162 -6.54 -10.44 -7.18
N ILE A 163 -5.55 -9.53 -7.27
CA ILE A 163 -5.48 -8.33 -6.40
C ILE A 163 -6.74 -7.48 -6.57
N GLN A 164 -7.13 -7.17 -7.81
CA GLN A 164 -8.37 -6.42 -8.09
C GLN A 164 -9.62 -7.12 -7.52
N ASP A 165 -9.70 -8.45 -7.62
CA ASP A 165 -10.85 -9.22 -7.14
C ASP A 165 -10.95 -9.21 -5.59
N PHE A 166 -9.82 -9.18 -4.86
CA PHE A 166 -9.81 -8.96 -3.41
C PHE A 166 -10.25 -7.54 -3.05
N LEU A 167 -9.68 -6.52 -3.71
CA LEU A 167 -10.01 -5.12 -3.45
C LEU A 167 -11.49 -4.82 -3.70
N LYS A 168 -12.10 -5.39 -4.75
CA LYS A 168 -13.54 -5.27 -5.04
C LYS A 168 -14.44 -5.87 -3.96
N LYS A 169 -13.92 -6.80 -3.16
CA LYS A 169 -14.60 -7.38 -1.98
C LYS A 169 -14.32 -6.59 -0.70
N GLY A 170 -13.55 -5.51 -0.77
CA GLY A 170 -13.14 -4.73 0.38
C GLY A 170 -12.01 -5.37 1.18
N ILE A 171 -11.26 -6.30 0.60
CA ILE A 171 -10.20 -7.08 1.27
C ILE A 171 -8.83 -6.50 0.89
N PRO A 172 -8.05 -5.96 1.85
CA PRO A 172 -6.66 -5.56 1.61
C PRO A 172 -5.78 -6.77 1.29
N VAL A 173 -4.76 -6.57 0.45
CA VAL A 173 -3.80 -7.63 0.09
C VAL A 173 -2.43 -7.25 0.63
N MET A 174 -1.98 -7.94 1.67
CA MET A 174 -0.61 -7.79 2.18
C MET A 174 0.34 -8.57 1.27
N VAL A 175 1.43 -7.95 0.86
CA VAL A 175 2.41 -8.54 -0.08
C VAL A 175 3.82 -8.41 0.45
N ALA A 176 4.63 -9.46 0.27
CA ALA A 176 6.07 -9.44 0.49
C ALA A 176 6.80 -9.52 -0.85
N TRP A 177 7.73 -8.60 -1.09
CA TRP A 177 8.47 -8.50 -2.36
C TRP A 177 9.82 -7.83 -2.20
N ASN A 178 10.62 -7.79 -3.27
CA ASN A 178 12.03 -7.40 -3.27
C ASN A 178 12.29 -5.91 -3.03
N ASP A 179 11.26 -5.09 -2.82
CA ASP A 179 11.45 -3.70 -2.43
C ASP A 179 12.29 -3.62 -1.15
N TRP A 180 13.20 -2.66 -1.08
CA TRP A 180 14.24 -2.57 -0.03
C TRP A 180 15.09 -3.83 0.20
N GLY A 181 15.11 -4.79 -0.74
CA GLY A 181 15.75 -6.09 -0.55
C GLY A 181 14.90 -7.12 0.21
N GLY A 182 13.65 -6.75 0.52
CA GLY A 182 12.64 -7.58 1.17
C GLY A 182 11.72 -6.76 2.06
N HIS A 183 10.50 -6.49 1.62
CA HIS A 183 9.58 -5.58 2.31
C HIS A 183 8.13 -6.05 2.28
N TRP A 184 7.37 -5.74 3.34
CA TRP A 184 5.94 -5.98 3.43
C TRP A 184 5.17 -4.67 3.30
N GLN A 185 4.14 -4.67 2.46
CA GLN A 185 3.22 -3.55 2.27
C GLN A 185 1.79 -4.05 2.14
N VAL A 186 0.81 -3.16 2.32
CA VAL A 186 -0.60 -3.48 2.12
C VAL A 186 -1.08 -2.82 0.84
N ILE A 187 -1.46 -3.59 -0.17
CA ILE A 187 -2.17 -3.05 -1.34
C ILE A 187 -3.60 -2.72 -0.91
N ILE A 188 -3.95 -1.44 -1.03
CA ILE A 188 -5.26 -0.89 -0.66
C ILE A 188 -6.01 -0.32 -1.86
N GLY A 189 -5.37 -0.20 -3.01
CA GLY A 189 -6.02 0.25 -4.23
C GLY A 189 -5.35 -0.22 -5.50
N TYR A 190 -6.12 -0.13 -6.58
CA TYR A 190 -5.71 -0.44 -7.94
C TYR A 190 -6.45 0.50 -8.89
N ASP A 191 -5.71 1.22 -9.72
CA ASP A 191 -6.27 2.04 -10.81
C ASP A 191 -5.88 1.44 -12.15
N THR A 192 -6.86 1.16 -13.00
CA THR A 192 -6.63 0.69 -14.38
C THR A 192 -6.33 1.83 -15.36
N MET A 193 -6.29 3.08 -14.87
CA MET A 193 -6.13 4.30 -15.66
C MET A 193 -7.14 4.50 -16.80
N GLY A 194 -8.17 3.66 -16.87
CA GLY A 194 -9.14 3.59 -17.96
C GLY A 194 -8.56 3.15 -19.32
N THR A 195 -7.38 2.52 -19.35
CA THR A 195 -6.73 2.06 -20.59
C THR A 195 -6.91 0.56 -20.81
N GLU A 196 -6.57 0.08 -22.01
CA GLU A 196 -6.71 -1.35 -22.38
C GLU A 196 -5.54 -2.21 -21.87
N THR A 197 -4.41 -1.59 -21.53
CA THR A 197 -3.16 -2.29 -21.18
C THR A 197 -2.86 -2.15 -19.71
N THR A 198 -2.22 -3.15 -19.10
CA THR A 198 -1.82 -3.11 -17.69
C THR A 198 -0.51 -2.35 -17.43
N GLN A 199 0.14 -1.80 -18.45
CA GLN A 199 1.47 -1.17 -18.36
C GLN A 199 1.47 0.16 -17.59
N ASP A 200 0.36 0.89 -17.66
CA ASP A 200 0.15 2.16 -16.98
C ASP A 200 -0.73 2.02 -15.72
N ASP A 201 -1.27 0.84 -15.44
CA ASP A 201 -1.97 0.55 -14.19
C ASP A 201 -1.08 0.84 -12.98
N VAL A 202 -1.69 1.31 -11.90
CA VAL A 202 -0.99 1.59 -10.64
C VAL A 202 -1.62 0.89 -9.45
N LEU A 203 -0.76 0.48 -8.52
CA LEU A 203 -1.12 0.02 -7.19
C LEU A 203 -0.99 1.19 -6.22
N ILE A 204 -1.96 1.27 -5.31
CA ILE A 204 -1.92 2.18 -4.16
C ILE A 204 -1.67 1.30 -2.95
N VAL A 205 -0.59 1.57 -2.22
CA VAL A 205 -0.21 0.82 -1.02
C VAL A 205 -0.31 1.68 0.23
N ALA A 206 -0.59 1.05 1.36
CA ALA A 206 -0.19 1.55 2.66
C ALA A 206 1.16 0.91 3.01
N ASP A 207 2.17 1.76 3.19
CA ASP A 207 3.56 1.39 3.44
C ASP A 207 4.01 1.94 4.79
N SER A 208 4.51 1.06 5.64
CA SER A 208 5.05 1.43 6.95
C SER A 208 6.49 1.93 6.90
N TYR A 209 7.15 1.89 5.75
CA TYR A 209 8.49 2.44 5.53
C TYR A 209 8.50 3.56 4.48
N ASP A 210 7.42 4.33 4.44
CA ASP A 210 7.23 5.42 3.49
C ASP A 210 8.14 6.62 3.81
N THR A 211 9.33 6.63 3.23
CA THR A 211 10.37 7.65 3.49
C THR A 211 10.93 8.29 2.22
N THR A 212 10.37 7.94 1.04
CA THR A 212 11.05 8.19 -0.26
C THR A 212 10.22 8.90 -1.31
N ASP A 213 8.96 9.22 -1.03
CA ASP A 213 8.07 9.87 -2.00
C ASP A 213 7.92 11.38 -1.77
N HIS A 214 8.59 11.95 -0.75
CA HIS A 214 8.49 13.34 -0.27
C HIS A 214 7.20 13.72 0.49
N ASN A 215 6.44 12.75 0.98
CA ASN A 215 5.37 12.97 1.95
C ASN A 215 5.17 11.70 2.77
N GLN A 216 5.74 11.66 3.97
CA GLN A 216 5.62 10.52 4.87
C GLN A 216 4.22 10.43 5.48
N ASP A 217 3.22 10.14 4.67
CA ASP A 217 1.83 9.94 5.05
C ASP A 217 1.46 8.45 5.10
N GLY A 218 2.37 7.58 4.66
CA GLY A 218 2.27 6.14 4.66
C GLY A 218 1.59 5.57 3.42
N TYR A 219 1.36 6.37 2.37
CA TYR A 219 0.81 5.88 1.11
C TYR A 219 1.86 5.91 -0.01
N GLY A 220 1.92 4.82 -0.79
CA GLY A 220 2.80 4.71 -1.94
C GLY A 220 2.05 4.42 -3.24
N ILE A 221 2.65 4.80 -4.38
CA ILE A 221 2.16 4.47 -5.72
C ILE A 221 3.22 3.66 -6.47
N TYR A 222 2.86 2.48 -6.95
CA TYR A 222 3.74 1.64 -7.75
C TYR A 222 3.13 1.30 -9.11
N PRO A 223 3.93 1.24 -10.20
CA PRO A 223 3.47 0.68 -11.46
C PRO A 223 3.13 -0.81 -11.28
N ALA A 224 1.88 -1.19 -11.59
CA ALA A 224 1.34 -2.51 -11.24
C ALA A 224 2.09 -3.65 -11.94
N GLU A 225 2.39 -3.51 -13.24
CA GLU A 225 3.18 -4.51 -13.96
C GLU A 225 4.61 -4.63 -13.41
N ARG A 226 5.24 -3.49 -13.06
CA ARG A 226 6.60 -3.51 -12.52
C ARG A 226 6.63 -4.25 -11.18
N PHE A 227 5.66 -4.00 -10.30
CA PHE A 227 5.47 -4.79 -9.09
C PHE A 227 5.31 -6.28 -9.45
N TYR A 228 4.37 -6.62 -10.34
CA TYR A 228 4.06 -8.01 -10.68
C TYR A 228 5.27 -8.81 -11.19
N TYR A 229 6.09 -8.22 -12.06
CA TYR A 229 7.29 -8.86 -12.59
C TYR A 229 8.46 -8.91 -11.58
N ASN A 230 8.41 -8.11 -10.52
CA ASN A 230 9.39 -8.10 -9.44
C ASN A 230 8.84 -8.71 -8.14
N TRP A 231 7.68 -9.37 -8.19
CA TRP A 231 7.03 -9.92 -6.99
C TRP A 231 7.72 -11.22 -6.54
N THR A 232 8.88 -11.06 -5.93
CA THR A 232 9.75 -12.13 -5.46
C THR A 232 10.58 -11.64 -4.28
N MET A 233 10.95 -12.55 -3.39
CA MET A 233 11.95 -12.39 -2.34
C MET A 233 13.26 -13.09 -2.74
N TYR A 234 13.37 -13.51 -4.00
CA TYR A 234 14.45 -14.34 -4.54
C TYR A 234 14.76 -15.52 -3.62
N ASP A 235 15.98 -15.57 -3.08
CA ASP A 235 16.43 -16.61 -2.16
C ASP A 235 16.59 -16.12 -0.71
N PHE A 236 16.09 -14.93 -0.38
CA PHE A 236 16.23 -14.30 0.92
C PHE A 236 15.82 -15.24 2.07
N PHE A 237 14.59 -15.77 2.05
CA PHE A 237 14.13 -16.64 3.14
C PHE A 237 14.86 -17.97 3.18
N SER A 238 15.17 -18.55 2.02
CA SER A 238 15.86 -19.84 1.94
C SER A 238 17.30 -19.76 2.46
N LYS A 239 18.03 -18.68 2.15
CA LYS A 239 19.42 -18.47 2.58
C LYS A 239 19.53 -18.11 4.05
N ASN A 240 18.63 -17.26 4.55
CA ASN A 240 18.75 -16.70 5.88
C ASN A 240 18.02 -17.52 6.95
N TYR A 241 16.94 -18.24 6.58
CA TYR A 241 16.06 -18.90 7.54
C TYR A 241 15.71 -20.36 7.18
N GLY A 242 16.17 -20.87 6.03
CA GLY A 242 15.86 -22.25 5.59
C GLY A 242 14.40 -22.47 5.22
N ILE A 243 13.65 -21.40 4.91
CA ILE A 243 12.23 -21.45 4.55
C ILE A 243 12.11 -21.35 3.02
N ALA A 244 11.29 -22.21 2.42
CA ALA A 244 11.07 -22.27 0.97
C ALA A 244 10.09 -21.19 0.47
N GLU A 245 10.23 -19.96 0.95
CA GLU A 245 9.45 -18.79 0.52
C GLU A 245 10.26 -17.95 -0.45
N ARG A 246 9.68 -17.68 -1.63
CA ARG A 246 10.38 -17.00 -2.72
C ARG A 246 9.45 -16.07 -3.47
N ASP A 247 8.58 -16.61 -4.31
CA ASP A 247 7.84 -15.83 -5.28
C ASP A 247 6.40 -15.59 -4.84
N LYS A 248 5.87 -14.42 -5.21
CA LYS A 248 4.45 -14.05 -5.06
C LYS A 248 3.89 -14.25 -3.65
N LEU A 249 4.67 -13.87 -2.64
CA LEU A 249 4.27 -13.98 -1.24
C LEU A 249 3.17 -12.96 -0.94
N PHE A 250 2.00 -13.47 -0.58
CA PHE A 250 0.82 -12.67 -0.27
C PHE A 250 0.00 -13.32 0.83
N ILE A 251 -0.74 -12.48 1.54
CA ILE A 251 -1.84 -12.90 2.40
C ILE A 251 -2.97 -11.87 2.31
N ALA A 252 -4.19 -12.37 2.18
CA ALA A 252 -5.43 -11.61 2.24
C ALA A 252 -6.33 -12.26 3.29
N VAL A 253 -6.80 -11.47 4.24
CA VAL A 253 -7.62 -11.97 5.36
C VAL A 253 -8.96 -11.26 5.38
N GLU A 254 -10.01 -11.99 5.70
CA GLU A 254 -11.36 -11.44 5.86
C GLU A 254 -11.96 -11.88 7.20
N PRO A 255 -12.62 -10.99 7.96
CA PRO A 255 -13.28 -11.37 9.21
C PRO A 255 -14.32 -12.48 8.97
N LYS A 256 -14.30 -13.52 9.82
CA LYS A 256 -15.36 -14.55 9.82
C LYS A 256 -16.69 -13.92 10.22
N ALA A 257 -17.77 -14.34 9.55
CA ALA A 257 -19.14 -13.94 9.87
C ALA A 257 -19.60 -14.42 11.25
#